data_AF-A0A2T4S762-F1
#
_entry.id   AF-A0A2T4S762-F1
#
_cell.length_a   1.000
_cell.length_b   1.000
_cell.length_c   1.000
_cell.angle_alpha   90.00
_cell.angle_beta   90.00
_cell.angle_gamma   90.00
#
_symmetry.space_group_name_H-M   'P 1'
#
loop_
_entity.id
_entity.type
_entity.pdbx_description
1 polymer ?
#
loop_
_entity_poly.entity_id
_entity_poly.type
_entity_poly.pdbx_seq_one_letter_code
_entity_poly.pdbx_strand_id
1 'polypeptide(L)'
;ESKLRYFLEALHSNYLIFVSKPEILGIEDLTGNAYIMKIAAETTPNNTVPGARILRKEVANFLNQEGIKSPTPSMMQFNGQKSQ
;
A
#
# COMPACT_ATOMS: atom_id res chain seq x y z
N GLU A 1 -6.23 7.98 -5.37
CA GLU A 1 -5.57 8.56 -4.17
C GLU A 1 -6.56 9.05 -3.11
N SER A 2 -7.54 9.91 -3.46
CA SER A 2 -8.45 10.52 -2.49
C SER A 2 -9.22 9.54 -1.59
N LYS A 3 -9.67 8.41 -2.14
CA LYS A 3 -10.33 7.35 -1.36
C LYS A 3 -9.43 6.72 -0.29
N LEU A 4 -8.16 6.46 -0.64
CA LEU A 4 -7.19 5.89 0.29
C LEU A 4 -6.89 6.87 1.42
N ARG A 5 -6.75 8.18 1.12
CA ARG A 5 -6.57 9.21 2.15
C ARG A 5 -7.73 9.24 3.14
N TYR A 6 -8.97 9.25 2.64
CA TYR A 6 -10.16 9.20 3.50
C TYR A 6 -10.20 7.93 4.37
N PHE A 7 -9.84 6.78 3.78
CA PHE A 7 -9.74 5.52 4.52
C PHE A 7 -8.69 5.55 5.64
N LEU A 8 -7.50 6.11 5.38
CA LEU A 8 -6.45 6.25 6.38
C LEU A 8 -6.84 7.21 7.52
N GLU A 9 -7.62 8.26 7.22
CA GLU A 9 -8.18 9.15 8.26
C GLU A 9 -9.16 8.40 9.17
N ALA A 10 -10.02 7.54 8.61
CA ALA A 10 -10.93 6.70 9.40
C ALA A 10 -10.19 5.66 10.27
N LEU A 11 -9.05 5.13 9.79
CA LEU A 11 -8.22 4.18 10.55
C LEU A 11 -7.72 4.74 11.88
N HIS A 12 -7.34 6.02 11.91
CA HIS A 12 -6.90 6.68 13.14
C HIS A 12 -8.01 6.68 14.21
N SER A 13 -9.26 6.91 13.80
CA SER A 13 -10.41 6.90 14.72
C SER A 13 -10.75 5.51 15.26
N ASN A 14 -10.48 4.45 14.48
CA ASN A 14 -10.81 3.07 14.83
C ASN A 14 -9.75 2.38 15.69
N TYR A 15 -8.51 2.87 15.67
CA TYR A 15 -7.39 2.23 16.35
C TYR A 15 -6.59 3.23 17.20
N LEU A 16 -6.80 3.17 18.52
CA LEU A 16 -6.07 3.98 19.51
C LEU A 16 -4.55 3.75 19.54
N ILE A 17 -4.06 2.76 18.80
CA ILE A 17 -2.63 2.45 18.66
C ILE A 17 -1.88 3.54 17.89
N PHE A 18 -2.57 4.28 17.02
CA PHE A 18 -2.00 5.33 16.20
C PHE A 18 -2.15 6.68 16.93
N VAL A 19 -1.02 7.32 17.20
CA VAL A 19 -0.97 8.66 17.82
C VAL A 19 -1.29 9.70 16.76
N SER A 20 -0.68 9.59 15.57
CA SER A 20 -0.97 10.42 14.41
C SER A 20 -1.80 9.66 13.38
N LYS A 21 -2.50 10.41 12.52
CA LYS A 21 -3.22 9.80 11.41
C LYS A 21 -2.23 9.16 10.44
N PRO A 22 -2.48 7.93 9.96
CA PRO A 22 -1.66 7.36 8.90
C PRO A 22 -1.71 8.23 7.64
N GLU A 23 -0.55 8.47 7.04
CA GLU A 23 -0.41 9.35 5.88
C GLU A 23 0.43 8.72 4.77
N ILE A 24 0.10 9.09 3.53
CA ILE A 24 0.87 8.71 2.34
C ILE A 24 2.04 9.68 2.22
N LEU A 25 3.26 9.17 2.32
CA LEU A 25 4.49 9.95 2.13
C LEU A 25 4.80 10.17 0.65
N GLY A 26 4.30 9.30 -0.22
CA GLY A 26 4.46 9.41 -1.67
C GLY A 26 4.75 8.07 -2.34
N ILE A 27 5.14 8.14 -3.61
CA ILE A 27 5.66 7.01 -4.38
C ILE A 27 7.18 6.96 -4.14
N GLU A 28 7.66 5.83 -3.66
CA GLU A 28 9.08 5.57 -3.40
C GLU A 28 9.79 5.06 -4.65
N ASP A 29 9.13 4.19 -5.44
CA ASP A 29 9.69 3.65 -6.68
C ASP A 29 8.61 3.27 -7.70
N LEU A 30 9.01 3.19 -8.96
CA LEU A 30 8.24 2.70 -10.10
C LEU A 30 9.03 1.53 -10.71
N THR A 31 8.72 0.30 -10.31
CA THR A 31 9.44 -0.89 -10.76
C THR A 31 8.56 -1.75 -11.66
N GLY A 32 8.92 -1.87 -12.94
CA GLY A 32 8.21 -2.72 -13.91
C GLY A 32 6.74 -2.30 -14.10
N ASN A 33 5.82 -3.12 -13.60
CA ASN A 33 4.37 -2.88 -13.65
C ASN A 33 3.76 -2.53 -12.27
N ALA A 34 4.59 -2.14 -11.31
CA ALA A 34 4.21 -1.82 -9.95
C ALA A 34 4.71 -0.42 -9.54
N TYR A 35 3.94 0.23 -8.65
CA TYR A 35 4.41 1.39 -7.89
C TYR A 35 4.56 0.98 -6.43
N ILE A 36 5.64 1.42 -5.79
CA ILE A 36 5.85 1.28 -4.35
C ILE A 36 5.39 2.57 -3.69
N MET A 37 4.34 2.50 -2.88
CA MET A 37 3.82 3.63 -2.12
C MET A 37 4.17 3.47 -0.64
N LYS A 38 4.59 4.56 -0.01
CA LYS A 38 4.95 4.57 1.41
C LYS A 38 3.86 5.20 2.26
N ILE A 39 3.47 4.50 3.31
CA ILE A 39 2.50 4.95 4.30
C ILE A 39 3.17 4.91 5.67
N ALA A 40 3.05 5.99 6.44
CA ALA A 40 3.63 6.10 7.78
C ALA A 40 2.58 6.58 8.80
N ALA A 41 2.78 6.20 10.06
CA ALA A 41 1.99 6.66 11.19
C ALA A 41 2.85 6.56 12.45
N GLU A 42 2.63 7.47 13.40
CA GLU A 42 3.21 7.36 14.73
C GLU A 42 2.33 6.44 15.58
N THR A 43 2.95 5.54 16.34
CA THR A 43 2.25 4.62 17.24
C THR A 43 2.55 4.96 18.68
N THR A 44 1.70 4.48 19.59
CA THR A 44 2.03 4.49 21.01
C THR A 44 3.32 3.69 21.29
N PRO A 45 4.01 3.93 22.41
CA PRO A 45 5.25 3.23 22.76
C PRO A 45 5.08 1.70 22.70
N ASN A 46 6.11 1.01 22.21
CA ASN A 46 6.15 -0.46 22.03
C ASN A 46 5.14 -1.04 21.03
N ASN A 47 4.42 -0.21 20.27
CA ASN A 47 3.38 -0.66 19.34
C ASN A 47 3.73 -0.53 17.85
N THR A 48 4.99 -0.29 17.51
CA THR A 48 5.42 -0.15 16.10
C THR A 48 5.12 -1.40 15.27
N VAL A 49 5.39 -2.60 15.81
CA VAL A 49 5.14 -3.86 15.12
C VAL A 49 3.63 -4.15 14.95
N PRO A 50 2.78 -4.13 16.00
CA PRO A 50 1.34 -4.32 15.84
C PRO A 50 0.69 -3.23 14.99
N GLY A 51 1.09 -1.96 15.12
CA GLY A 51 0.59 -0.87 14.28
C GLY A 51 0.90 -1.09 12.79
N ALA A 52 2.12 -1.51 12.47
CA ALA A 52 2.49 -1.86 11.10
C ALA A 52 1.71 -3.09 10.57
N ARG A 53 1.33 -4.05 11.43
CA ARG A 53 0.49 -5.19 11.02
C ARG A 53 -0.94 -4.77 10.73
N ILE A 54 -1.52 -3.90 11.56
CA ILE A 54 -2.84 -3.32 11.34
C ILE A 54 -2.85 -2.57 10.01
N LEU A 55 -1.89 -1.67 9.78
CA LEU A 55 -1.79 -0.95 8.50
C LEU A 55 -1.73 -1.88 7.29
N ARG A 56 -0.88 -2.92 7.32
CA ARG A 56 -0.79 -3.87 6.20
C ARG A 56 -2.11 -4.59 5.94
N LYS A 57 -2.78 -5.08 7.00
CA LYS A 57 -4.06 -5.79 6.89
C LYS A 57 -5.15 -4.88 6.31
N GLU A 58 -5.31 -3.71 6.89
CA GLU A 58 -6.38 -2.78 6.56
C GLU A 58 -6.20 -2.17 5.17
N VAL A 59 -4.97 -1.78 4.81
CA VAL A 59 -4.65 -1.31 3.45
C VAL A 59 -4.84 -2.43 2.42
N ALA A 60 -4.40 -3.66 2.70
CA ALA A 60 -4.62 -4.78 1.78
C ALA A 60 -6.12 -5.06 1.56
N ASN A 61 -6.93 -5.03 2.63
CA ASN A 61 -8.37 -5.19 2.53
C ASN A 61 -9.02 -4.07 1.71
N PHE A 62 -8.64 -2.81 1.96
CA PHE A 62 -9.12 -1.67 1.19
C PHE A 62 -8.79 -1.79 -0.30
N LEU A 63 -7.54 -2.13 -0.63
CA LEU A 63 -7.11 -2.29 -2.03
C LEU A 63 -7.89 -3.42 -2.72
N ASN A 64 -8.09 -4.55 -2.04
CA ASN A 64 -8.90 -5.65 -2.56
C ASN A 64 -10.36 -5.24 -2.82
N GLN A 65 -10.97 -4.48 -1.91
CA GLN A 65 -12.35 -3.98 -2.05
C GLN A 65 -12.49 -3.00 -3.23
N GLU A 66 -11.47 -2.17 -3.45
CA GLU A 66 -11.42 -1.25 -4.60
C GLU A 66 -11.02 -1.95 -5.92
N GLY A 67 -10.82 -3.28 -5.91
CA GLY A 67 -10.45 -4.06 -7.09
C GLY A 67 -9.00 -3.86 -7.54
N ILE A 68 -8.16 -3.25 -6.70
CA ILE A 68 -6.74 -3.03 -6.96
C ILE A 68 -5.98 -4.32 -6.63
N LYS A 69 -5.46 -4.97 -7.68
CA LYS A 69 -4.75 -6.25 -7.55
C LYS A 69 -3.29 -6.01 -7.18
N SER A 70 -2.74 -6.94 -6.40
CA SER A 70 -1.29 -7.00 -6.19
C SER A 70 -0.58 -7.21 -7.54
N PRO A 71 0.55 -6.52 -7.77
CA PRO A 71 1.29 -6.65 -9.01
C PRO A 71 1.85 -8.07 -9.13
N THR A 72 1.52 -8.74 -10.23
CA THR A 72 2.12 -10.00 -10.63
C THR A 72 3.21 -9.73 -11.68
N PRO A 73 4.39 -10.35 -11.58
CA PRO A 73 5.43 -10.21 -12.60
C PRO A 73 4.87 -10.55 -13.99
N SER A 74 4.95 -9.60 -14.93
CA SER A 74 4.57 -9.86 -16.32
C SER A 74 5.78 -10.40 -17.08
N MET A 75 5.73 -11.66 -17.49
CA MET A 75 6.71 -12.22 -18.42
C MET A 75 6.37 -11.75 -19.83
N MET A 76 7.13 -10.81 -20.38
CA MET A 76 7.03 -10.44 -21.80
C MET A 76 7.79 -11.47 -22.62
N GLN A 77 7.07 -12.29 -23.39
CA GLN A 77 7.67 -13.26 -24.29
C GLN A 77 8.20 -12.51 -25.53
N PHE A 78 9.52 -12.47 -25.71
CA PHE A 78 10.13 -11.82 -26.87
C PHE A 78 10.00 -12.75 -28.07
N ASN A 79 8.95 -12.58 -28.87
CA ASN A 79 8.80 -13.30 -30.13
C ASN A 79 9.70 -12.63 -31.19
N GLY A 80 11.00 -12.94 -31.13
CA GLY A 80 11.93 -12.62 -32.20
C GLY A 80 11.50 -13.35 -33.46
N GLN A 81 10.68 -12.71 -34.29
CA GLN A 81 10.51 -13.12 -35.67
C GLN A 81 11.90 -13.06 -36.31
N LYS A 82 12.51 -14.23 -36.50
CA LYS A 82 13.65 -14.36 -37.41
C LYS A 82 13.12 -13.99 -38.79
N SER A 83 13.35 -12.75 -39.20
CA SER A 83 13.27 -12.32 -40.59
C SER A 83 14.17 -13.26 -41.39
N GLN A 84 13.53 -14.15 -42.16
CA GLN A 84 14.16 -14.99 -43.19
C GLN A 84 14.67 -14.11 -44.32
#